data_AF-C9YFL2-F1
#
_entry.id   AF-C9YFL2-F1
#
_cell.length_a   1.000
_cell.length_b   1.000
_cell.length_c   1.000
_cell.angle_alpha   90.00
_cell.angle_beta   90.00
_cell.angle_gamma   90.00
#
_symmetry.space_group_name_H-M   'P 1'
#
loop_
_entity.id
_entity.type
_entity.pdbx_description
1 polymer ?
#
loop_
_entity_poly.entity_id
_entity_poly.type
_entity_poly.pdbx_seq_one_letter_code
_entity_poly.pdbx_strand_id
1 'polypeptide(L)'
;MTCMLATSLSELAMVDSAKGITNFHSPNDIIVDASMPAMIRNGGKMWDANGRLKDVKAVMPESTFARIYQEMINFCKWHGAFDPKTMGTVPNVGLMAQQAEEYGSHDKTFEITEDGVANITDLATGEVLLSQDVEAGDIWRMCQVKDAAIRDWVKLAVNRARNSGMPVVFWLDSYRPHEAQLITKVKMYLHEHDTTGLDIQIMSQVRAMRYTLERVIRGLDTISATGNILRDYLTDLFPIMELGTSAKMLSIVPLMAGGGMYETGAGGSAPKHVQQLVEENHLRWDSLGEFLALAVSLEDLGLKTGNAKAKVLSKTLDAATGKLLDNNKNPSPKTGQLDNRGSQFYLSLYWAQELASQTEDATLAAQFAPLAKELAAKESAIVAELAAVQGHAVDIGGYYLPDAAKLDAIMRPSATLNAALSSVAV
;
A
#
# COMPACT_ATOMS: atom_id res chain seq x y z
N MET A 1 1.75 -39.58 -13.75
CA MET A 1 0.40 -38.98 -13.91
C MET A 1 0.47 -37.46 -14.15
N THR A 2 1.41 -36.74 -13.51
CA THR A 2 1.63 -35.28 -13.67
C THR A 2 1.99 -34.83 -15.10
N CYS A 3 2.66 -35.66 -15.90
CA CYS A 3 3.08 -35.30 -17.27
C CYS A 3 1.95 -35.38 -18.32
N MET A 4 0.89 -36.18 -18.09
CA MET A 4 -0.22 -36.31 -19.05
C MET A 4 -1.26 -35.18 -18.95
N LEU A 5 -1.45 -34.59 -17.76
CA LEU A 5 -2.39 -33.46 -17.59
C LEU A 5 -1.86 -32.17 -18.23
N ALA A 6 -0.55 -31.94 -18.19
CA ALA A 6 0.06 -30.70 -18.72
C ALA A 6 -0.03 -30.55 -20.25
N THR A 7 -0.25 -31.63 -21.00
CA THR A 7 -0.36 -31.59 -22.47
C THR A 7 -1.79 -31.44 -22.99
N SER A 8 -2.79 -31.56 -22.12
CA SER A 8 -4.22 -31.48 -22.48
C SER A 8 -4.95 -30.27 -21.87
N LEU A 9 -4.31 -29.55 -20.95
CA LEU A 9 -4.85 -28.36 -20.30
C LEU A 9 -4.22 -27.07 -20.88
N SER A 10 -4.91 -25.94 -20.71
CA SER A 10 -4.36 -24.63 -21.07
C SER A 10 -3.10 -24.33 -20.26
N GLU A 11 -2.17 -23.58 -20.85
CA GLU A 11 -0.95 -23.13 -20.17
C GLU A 11 -1.29 -22.32 -18.90
N LEU A 12 -0.51 -22.51 -17.83
CA LEU A 12 -0.66 -21.80 -16.57
C LEU A 12 0.37 -20.69 -16.42
N ALA A 13 -0.01 -19.63 -15.73
CA ALA A 13 0.93 -18.60 -15.29
C ALA A 13 1.91 -19.16 -14.24
N MET A 14 3.15 -18.67 -14.28
CA MET A 14 4.23 -19.08 -13.40
C MET A 14 4.57 -17.99 -12.38
N VAL A 15 4.82 -18.41 -11.14
CA VAL A 15 5.36 -17.58 -10.05
C VAL A 15 6.89 -17.47 -10.19
N ASP A 16 7.52 -18.60 -10.52
CA ASP A 16 8.93 -18.74 -10.86
C ASP A 16 9.08 -19.85 -11.90
N SER A 17 9.29 -19.47 -13.17
CA SER A 17 9.42 -20.42 -14.28
C SER A 17 10.72 -21.23 -14.20
N ALA A 18 11.80 -20.67 -13.64
CA ALA A 18 13.08 -21.37 -13.52
C ALA A 18 13.02 -22.49 -12.47
N LYS A 19 12.19 -22.32 -11.44
CA LYS A 19 11.93 -23.33 -10.40
C LYS A 19 10.69 -24.19 -10.66
N GLY A 20 9.95 -23.93 -11.75
CA GLY A 20 8.72 -24.66 -12.06
C GLY A 20 7.55 -24.38 -11.11
N ILE A 21 7.56 -23.23 -10.40
CA ILE A 21 6.52 -22.84 -9.44
C ILE A 21 5.37 -22.19 -10.23
N THR A 22 4.21 -22.83 -10.22
CA THR A 22 3.00 -22.41 -10.97
C THR A 22 2.05 -21.58 -10.10
N ASN A 23 1.04 -20.95 -10.72
CA ASN A 23 -0.07 -20.27 -10.03
C ASN A 23 -0.86 -21.16 -9.06
N PHE A 24 -0.79 -22.49 -9.18
CA PHE A 24 -1.48 -23.43 -8.28
C PHE A 24 -0.55 -24.06 -7.25
N HIS A 25 0.70 -23.58 -7.11
CA HIS A 25 1.65 -24.17 -6.18
C HIS A 25 1.32 -23.85 -4.72
N SER A 26 1.01 -22.60 -4.41
CA SER A 26 0.57 -22.17 -3.08
C SER A 26 -0.51 -21.08 -3.18
N PRO A 27 -1.56 -21.12 -2.33
CA PRO A 27 -2.68 -20.17 -2.42
C PRO A 27 -2.32 -18.72 -2.08
N ASN A 28 -1.14 -18.49 -1.48
CA ASN A 28 -0.65 -17.17 -1.11
C ASN A 28 0.44 -16.62 -2.05
N ASP A 29 0.79 -17.32 -3.13
CA ASP A 29 1.82 -16.87 -4.07
C ASP A 29 1.31 -15.76 -5.00
N ILE A 30 0.03 -15.83 -5.40
CA ILE A 30 -0.62 -14.88 -6.31
C ILE A 30 -1.84 -14.29 -5.61
N ILE A 31 -1.65 -13.07 -5.10
CA ILE A 31 -2.67 -12.30 -4.38
C ILE A 31 -3.21 -11.23 -5.32
N VAL A 32 -4.54 -11.12 -5.42
CA VAL A 32 -5.23 -10.38 -6.49
C VAL A 32 -4.92 -8.88 -6.52
N ASP A 33 -4.84 -8.26 -5.35
CA ASP A 33 -4.50 -6.86 -5.11
C ASP A 33 -3.17 -6.45 -5.75
N ALA A 34 -2.13 -7.28 -5.62
CA ALA A 34 -0.80 -7.03 -6.17
C ALA A 34 -0.60 -7.62 -7.58
N SER A 35 -1.17 -8.81 -7.84
CA SER A 35 -0.95 -9.53 -9.11
C SER A 35 -1.70 -8.90 -10.28
N MET A 36 -2.92 -8.39 -10.08
CA MET A 36 -3.69 -7.76 -11.15
C MET A 36 -3.04 -6.47 -11.65
N PRO A 37 -2.61 -5.51 -10.79
CA PRO A 37 -1.85 -4.35 -11.24
C PRO A 37 -0.54 -4.72 -11.92
N ALA A 38 0.21 -5.71 -11.39
CA ALA A 38 1.45 -6.16 -12.02
C ALA A 38 1.21 -6.70 -13.44
N MET A 39 0.15 -7.49 -13.62
CA MET A 39 -0.26 -8.02 -14.92
C MET A 39 -0.69 -6.91 -15.89
N ILE A 40 -1.52 -5.95 -15.42
CA ILE A 40 -1.97 -4.82 -16.25
C ILE A 40 -0.79 -3.94 -16.67
N ARG A 41 0.12 -3.62 -15.75
CA ARG A 41 1.31 -2.81 -16.02
C ARG A 41 2.26 -3.47 -17.01
N ASN A 42 2.36 -4.80 -16.98
CA ASN A 42 3.11 -5.59 -17.96
C ASN A 42 2.35 -5.78 -19.30
N GLY A 43 1.42 -4.87 -19.62
CA GLY A 43 0.68 -4.88 -20.88
C GLY A 43 -0.37 -5.98 -20.97
N GLY A 44 -0.94 -6.39 -19.83
CA GLY A 44 -1.97 -7.44 -19.79
C GLY A 44 -1.40 -8.87 -19.84
N LYS A 45 -0.16 -9.07 -19.36
CA LYS A 45 0.60 -10.32 -19.57
C LYS A 45 1.16 -10.91 -18.28
N MET A 46 1.31 -12.23 -18.26
CA MET A 46 1.97 -13.00 -17.18
C MET A 46 3.01 -13.95 -17.77
N TRP A 47 3.89 -14.49 -16.91
CA TRP A 47 4.99 -15.37 -17.30
C TRP A 47 4.51 -16.80 -17.58
N ASP A 48 4.92 -17.36 -18.72
CA ASP A 48 4.70 -18.77 -19.08
C ASP A 48 5.82 -19.69 -18.54
N ALA A 49 5.67 -21.00 -18.78
CA ALA A 49 6.65 -22.02 -18.37
C ALA A 49 8.05 -21.82 -19.00
N ASN A 50 8.17 -21.06 -20.09
CA ASN A 50 9.44 -20.75 -20.75
C ASN A 50 10.04 -19.41 -20.29
N GLY A 51 9.44 -18.76 -19.28
CA GLY A 51 9.87 -17.44 -18.80
C GLY A 51 9.59 -16.32 -19.80
N ARG A 52 8.53 -16.42 -20.60
CA ARG A 52 8.11 -15.38 -21.56
C ARG A 52 6.75 -14.80 -21.16
N LEU A 53 6.56 -13.50 -21.40
CA LEU A 53 5.28 -12.83 -21.18
C LEU A 53 4.25 -13.23 -22.25
N LYS A 54 3.06 -13.65 -21.81
CA LYS A 54 1.91 -14.00 -22.67
C LYS A 54 0.63 -13.36 -22.16
N ASP A 55 -0.33 -13.16 -23.08
CA ASP A 55 -1.69 -12.76 -22.72
C ASP A 55 -2.32 -13.82 -21.81
N VAL A 56 -3.13 -13.36 -20.86
CA VAL A 56 -3.70 -14.23 -19.84
C VAL A 56 -5.20 -14.02 -19.71
N LYS A 57 -5.92 -15.12 -19.42
CA LYS A 57 -7.27 -15.04 -18.83
C LYS A 57 -7.12 -14.98 -17.32
N ALA A 58 -7.19 -13.78 -16.75
CA ALA A 58 -7.16 -13.58 -15.30
C ALA A 58 -8.50 -13.99 -14.68
N VAL A 59 -8.58 -15.21 -14.14
CA VAL A 59 -9.80 -15.75 -13.55
C VAL A 59 -9.98 -15.19 -12.14
N MET A 60 -11.01 -14.38 -11.95
CA MET A 60 -11.50 -13.92 -10.64
C MET A 60 -12.93 -14.42 -10.47
N PRO A 61 -13.17 -15.51 -9.71
CA PRO A 61 -14.49 -16.13 -9.62
C PRO A 61 -15.55 -15.19 -9.07
N GLU A 62 -15.21 -14.43 -8.02
CA GLU A 62 -16.14 -13.49 -7.38
C GLU A 62 -16.27 -12.21 -8.22
N SER A 63 -17.49 -11.95 -8.70
CA SER A 63 -17.76 -10.87 -9.63
C SER A 63 -17.73 -9.49 -8.98
N THR A 64 -18.00 -9.40 -7.66
CA THR A 64 -18.23 -8.16 -6.92
C THR A 64 -17.21 -7.08 -7.27
N PHE A 65 -15.92 -7.40 -7.17
CA PHE A 65 -14.84 -6.45 -7.44
C PHE A 65 -14.05 -6.73 -8.73
N ALA A 66 -14.23 -7.89 -9.37
CA ALA A 66 -13.50 -8.26 -10.60
C ALA A 66 -13.76 -7.29 -11.77
N ARG A 67 -14.95 -6.69 -11.82
CA ARG A 67 -15.39 -5.85 -12.94
C ARG A 67 -14.56 -4.58 -13.13
N ILE A 68 -13.98 -4.03 -12.06
CA ILE A 68 -13.15 -2.81 -12.13
C ILE A 68 -11.86 -3.07 -12.94
N TYR A 69 -11.26 -4.25 -12.78
CA TYR A 69 -10.06 -4.62 -13.50
C TYR A 69 -10.35 -4.83 -14.98
N GLN A 70 -11.49 -5.45 -15.32
CA GLN A 70 -11.90 -5.59 -16.71
C GLN A 70 -12.10 -4.23 -17.38
N GLU A 71 -12.66 -3.25 -16.65
CA GLU A 71 -12.83 -1.89 -17.14
C GLU A 71 -11.49 -1.21 -17.42
N MET A 72 -10.51 -1.32 -16.51
CA MET A 72 -9.16 -0.81 -16.74
C MET A 72 -8.44 -1.52 -17.89
N ILE A 73 -8.56 -2.85 -18.00
CA ILE A 73 -7.98 -3.62 -19.11
C ILE A 73 -8.55 -3.12 -20.45
N ASN A 74 -9.87 -2.95 -20.55
CA ASN A 74 -10.51 -2.42 -21.74
C ASN A 74 -10.07 -0.99 -22.04
N PHE A 75 -9.93 -0.16 -21.01
CA PHE A 75 -9.42 1.20 -21.13
C PHE A 75 -8.00 1.21 -21.72
N CYS A 76 -7.07 0.43 -21.18
CA CYS A 76 -5.70 0.35 -21.67
C CYS A 76 -5.61 -0.23 -23.09
N LYS A 77 -6.48 -1.19 -23.45
CA LYS A 77 -6.55 -1.70 -24.83
C LYS A 77 -6.93 -0.61 -25.84
N TRP A 78 -7.77 0.34 -25.44
CA TRP A 78 -8.23 1.42 -26.31
C TRP A 78 -7.30 2.64 -26.32
N HIS A 79 -6.74 3.00 -25.16
CA HIS A 79 -5.96 4.23 -24.98
C HIS A 79 -4.44 4.02 -24.88
N GLY A 80 -3.97 2.77 -24.85
CA GLY A 80 -2.58 2.43 -24.56
C GLY A 80 -2.27 2.39 -23.06
N ALA A 81 -1.00 2.21 -22.73
CA ALA A 81 -0.52 2.28 -21.36
C ALA A 81 -0.62 3.70 -20.79
N PHE A 82 -0.79 3.83 -19.47
CA PHE A 82 -0.69 5.12 -18.79
C PHE A 82 0.70 5.74 -18.96
N ASP A 83 0.76 7.07 -18.99
CA ASP A 83 2.02 7.83 -18.93
C ASP A 83 2.19 8.43 -17.53
N PRO A 84 3.09 7.87 -16.69
CA PRO A 84 3.37 8.39 -15.36
C PRO A 84 3.82 9.86 -15.32
N LYS A 85 4.29 10.43 -16.44
CA LYS A 85 4.74 11.81 -16.50
C LYS A 85 3.60 12.83 -16.52
N THR A 86 2.42 12.41 -16.99
CA THR A 86 1.29 13.32 -17.24
C THR A 86 -0.01 12.86 -16.62
N MET A 87 -0.08 11.61 -16.13
CA MET A 87 -1.30 11.11 -15.51
C MET A 87 -1.59 11.84 -14.19
N GLY A 88 -2.87 12.00 -13.88
CA GLY A 88 -3.31 12.44 -12.56
C GLY A 88 -3.15 11.34 -11.50
N THR A 89 -3.53 11.65 -10.26
CA THR A 89 -3.48 10.72 -9.13
C THR A 89 -4.86 10.31 -8.63
N VAL A 90 -4.95 9.11 -8.06
CA VAL A 90 -6.18 8.58 -7.44
C VAL A 90 -5.95 8.23 -5.96
N PRO A 91 -6.08 9.20 -5.04
CA PRO A 91 -6.08 8.91 -3.61
C PRO A 91 -7.30 8.07 -3.20
N ASN A 92 -7.19 7.37 -2.07
CA ASN A 92 -8.29 6.58 -1.51
C ASN A 92 -8.70 7.04 -0.10
N VAL A 93 -10.00 7.01 0.18
CA VAL A 93 -10.58 7.11 1.51
C VAL A 93 -11.39 5.85 1.77
N GLY A 94 -10.80 4.93 2.55
CA GLY A 94 -11.33 3.58 2.76
C GLY A 94 -12.12 3.41 4.05
N LEU A 95 -13.27 2.76 3.96
CA LEU A 95 -14.06 2.32 5.12
C LEU A 95 -13.49 1.01 5.67
N MET A 96 -12.78 1.06 6.82
CA MET A 96 -12.15 -0.13 7.40
C MET A 96 -12.29 -0.27 8.92
N ALA A 97 -12.70 0.80 9.62
CA ALA A 97 -12.74 0.82 11.07
C ALA A 97 -13.65 -0.29 11.64
N GLN A 98 -13.21 -0.90 12.75
CA GLN A 98 -13.93 -1.95 13.46
C GLN A 98 -14.21 -3.22 12.61
N GLN A 99 -13.23 -3.63 11.79
CA GLN A 99 -13.30 -4.80 10.91
C GLN A 99 -14.51 -4.70 9.97
N ALA A 100 -14.61 -3.58 9.26
CA ALA A 100 -15.72 -3.32 8.37
C ALA A 100 -15.80 -4.35 7.23
N GLU A 101 -17.02 -4.77 6.92
CA GLU A 101 -17.40 -5.57 5.76
C GLU A 101 -16.76 -6.97 5.77
N GLU A 102 -16.07 -7.36 4.70
CA GLU A 102 -15.48 -8.70 4.54
C GLU A 102 -14.32 -8.99 5.51
N TYR A 103 -13.62 -7.96 6.02
CA TYR A 103 -12.51 -8.17 6.98
C TYR A 103 -12.99 -8.61 8.36
N GLY A 104 -14.27 -8.43 8.65
CA GLY A 104 -14.90 -8.87 9.89
C GLY A 104 -15.64 -10.19 9.79
N SER A 105 -15.60 -10.88 8.64
CA SER A 105 -16.47 -12.04 8.39
C SER A 105 -15.82 -13.41 8.61
N HIS A 106 -14.55 -13.48 9.03
CA HIS A 106 -13.81 -14.75 9.11
C HIS A 106 -14.50 -15.78 10.03
N ASP A 107 -14.96 -15.36 11.20
CA ASP A 107 -15.74 -16.14 12.17
C ASP A 107 -17.22 -16.36 11.76
N LYS A 108 -17.62 -15.80 10.61
CA LYS A 108 -18.98 -15.83 10.05
C LYS A 108 -18.98 -16.36 8.61
N THR A 109 -17.98 -17.16 8.27
CA THR A 109 -17.85 -17.81 6.96
C THR A 109 -17.85 -19.32 7.18
N PHE A 110 -18.73 -20.03 6.48
CA PHE A 110 -18.96 -21.45 6.68
C PHE A 110 -19.02 -22.18 5.34
N GLU A 111 -18.36 -23.33 5.27
CA GLU A 111 -18.63 -24.31 4.21
C GLU A 111 -19.88 -25.09 4.62
N ILE A 112 -20.88 -25.11 3.75
CA ILE A 112 -22.18 -25.73 3.99
C ILE A 112 -22.03 -27.24 3.87
N THR A 113 -22.49 -27.98 4.87
CA THR A 113 -22.32 -29.44 4.94
C THR A 113 -23.48 -30.22 4.33
N GLU A 114 -24.65 -29.61 4.18
CA GLU A 114 -25.87 -30.21 3.63
C GLU A 114 -26.80 -29.14 3.04
N ASP A 115 -27.62 -29.52 2.07
CA ASP A 115 -28.58 -28.62 1.42
C ASP A 115 -29.60 -28.08 2.43
N GLY A 116 -30.00 -26.81 2.29
CA GLY A 116 -30.98 -26.22 3.17
C GLY A 116 -31.10 -24.70 3.04
N VAL A 117 -31.47 -24.06 4.14
CA VAL A 117 -31.68 -22.61 4.21
C VAL A 117 -30.84 -22.00 5.33
N ALA A 118 -29.89 -21.15 4.98
CA ALA A 118 -29.08 -20.39 5.92
C ALA A 118 -29.79 -19.09 6.32
N ASN A 119 -30.25 -19.03 7.58
CA ASN A 119 -30.99 -17.89 8.13
C ASN A 119 -30.15 -17.07 9.11
N ILE A 120 -30.33 -15.76 9.07
CA ILE A 120 -29.92 -14.83 10.13
C ILE A 120 -31.18 -14.43 10.88
N THR A 121 -31.25 -14.76 12.16
CA THR A 121 -32.41 -14.50 13.02
C THR A 121 -32.06 -13.56 14.16
N ASP A 122 -32.98 -12.66 14.49
CA ASP A 122 -32.89 -11.89 15.73
C ASP A 122 -33.23 -12.79 16.91
N LEU A 123 -32.29 -12.93 17.85
CA LEU A 123 -32.44 -13.86 18.99
C LEU A 123 -33.50 -13.42 20.00
N ALA A 124 -33.84 -12.13 20.07
CA ALA A 124 -34.81 -11.61 21.03
C ALA A 124 -36.25 -11.76 20.54
N THR A 125 -36.47 -11.62 19.23
CA THR A 125 -37.80 -11.64 18.61
C THR A 125 -38.10 -12.93 17.85
N GLY A 126 -37.08 -13.67 17.43
CA GLY A 126 -37.20 -14.83 16.54
C GLY A 126 -37.44 -14.45 15.08
N GLU A 127 -37.40 -13.16 14.73
CA GLU A 127 -37.60 -12.69 13.36
C GLU A 127 -36.44 -13.14 12.44
N VAL A 128 -36.77 -13.70 11.28
CA VAL A 128 -35.78 -13.99 10.23
C VAL A 128 -35.48 -12.70 9.48
N LEU A 129 -34.25 -12.20 9.60
CA LEU A 129 -33.79 -10.95 9.00
C LEU A 129 -33.30 -11.16 7.57
N LEU A 130 -32.56 -12.24 7.33
CA LEU A 130 -32.03 -12.64 6.02
C LEU A 130 -32.11 -14.15 5.90
N SER A 131 -32.37 -14.64 4.69
CA SER A 131 -32.54 -16.06 4.36
C SER A 131 -31.89 -16.35 3.01
N GLN A 132 -31.20 -17.47 2.89
CA GLN A 132 -30.53 -17.90 1.66
C GLN A 132 -30.66 -19.41 1.49
N ASP A 133 -31.16 -19.84 0.33
CA ASP A 133 -31.08 -21.26 -0.08
C ASP A 133 -29.62 -21.59 -0.39
N VAL A 134 -29.13 -22.71 0.15
CA VAL A 134 -27.74 -23.17 0.05
C VAL A 134 -27.68 -24.67 -0.23
N GLU A 135 -26.63 -25.09 -0.92
CA GLU A 135 -26.33 -26.50 -1.21
C GLU A 135 -25.05 -26.95 -0.49
N ALA A 136 -24.87 -28.27 -0.32
CA ALA A 136 -23.65 -28.83 0.25
C ALA A 136 -22.41 -28.45 -0.59
N GLY A 137 -21.38 -27.93 0.08
CA GLY A 137 -20.14 -27.42 -0.53
C GLY A 137 -20.17 -25.92 -0.88
N ASP A 138 -21.32 -25.24 -0.73
CA ASP A 138 -21.38 -23.78 -0.84
C ASP A 138 -20.57 -23.10 0.27
N ILE A 139 -20.08 -21.90 -0.01
CA ILE A 139 -19.48 -21.02 1.00
C ILE A 139 -20.48 -19.92 1.34
N TRP A 140 -21.06 -19.99 2.54
CA TRP A 140 -21.98 -18.97 3.05
C TRP A 140 -21.25 -18.01 3.99
N ARG A 141 -21.59 -16.72 3.91
CA ARG A 141 -20.89 -15.66 4.66
C ARG A 141 -21.80 -14.51 5.09
N MET A 142 -21.60 -14.02 6.31
CA MET A 142 -22.21 -12.79 6.82
C MET A 142 -21.15 -11.70 7.11
N CYS A 143 -21.38 -10.49 6.58
CA CYS A 143 -20.54 -9.31 6.80
C CYS A 143 -21.27 -8.28 7.67
N GLN A 144 -20.52 -7.42 8.36
CA GLN A 144 -21.06 -6.34 9.19
C GLN A 144 -20.25 -5.06 9.00
N VAL A 145 -20.92 -3.92 9.07
CA VAL A 145 -20.27 -2.61 9.16
C VAL A 145 -21.04 -1.72 10.12
N LYS A 146 -20.32 -1.05 11.02
CA LYS A 146 -20.92 -0.28 12.11
C LYS A 146 -21.15 1.17 11.68
N ASP A 147 -22.26 1.74 12.14
CA ASP A 147 -22.72 3.07 11.74
C ASP A 147 -21.69 4.18 12.03
N ALA A 148 -21.04 4.13 13.20
CA ALA A 148 -20.01 5.07 13.59
C ALA A 148 -18.82 5.08 12.59
N ALA A 149 -18.43 3.91 12.08
CA ALA A 149 -17.38 3.79 11.08
C ALA A 149 -17.79 4.44 9.75
N ILE A 150 -19.05 4.27 9.33
CA ILE A 150 -19.58 4.89 8.10
C ILE A 150 -19.60 6.42 8.23
N ARG A 151 -20.05 6.95 9.38
CA ARG A 151 -20.10 8.39 9.63
C ARG A 151 -18.72 9.03 9.63
N ASP A 152 -17.73 8.39 10.26
CA ASP A 152 -16.34 8.86 10.24
C ASP A 152 -15.73 8.79 8.83
N TRP A 153 -16.01 7.73 8.08
CA TRP A 153 -15.59 7.58 6.69
C TRP A 153 -16.13 8.70 5.77
N VAL A 154 -17.41 9.05 5.89
CA VAL A 154 -18.01 10.19 5.14
C VAL A 154 -17.35 11.51 5.53
N LYS A 155 -17.15 11.75 6.83
CA LYS A 155 -16.45 12.93 7.34
C LYS A 155 -15.03 13.03 6.75
N LEU A 156 -14.28 11.93 6.74
CA LEU A 156 -12.93 11.89 6.19
C LEU A 156 -12.93 12.20 4.69
N ALA A 157 -13.88 11.65 3.92
CA ALA A 157 -14.00 11.93 2.50
C ALA A 157 -14.24 13.42 2.21
N VAL A 158 -15.17 14.06 2.95
CA VAL A 158 -15.44 15.51 2.82
C VAL A 158 -14.21 16.34 3.21
N ASN A 159 -13.52 15.98 4.29
CA ASN A 159 -12.31 16.69 4.72
C ASN A 159 -11.20 16.60 3.67
N ARG A 160 -10.99 15.42 3.06
CA ARG A 160 -9.98 15.24 2.01
C ARG A 160 -10.35 16.04 0.76
N ALA A 161 -11.62 16.03 0.34
CA ALA A 161 -12.11 16.85 -0.77
C ALA A 161 -11.84 18.34 -0.54
N ARG A 162 -12.15 18.84 0.66
CA ARG A 162 -11.96 20.24 1.04
C ARG A 162 -10.49 20.64 1.04
N ASN A 163 -9.63 19.80 1.58
CA ASN A 163 -8.21 20.10 1.72
C ASN A 163 -7.45 20.03 0.40
N SER A 164 -7.85 19.13 -0.52
CA SER A 164 -7.17 18.96 -1.81
C SER A 164 -7.81 19.73 -2.97
N GLY A 165 -9.09 20.10 -2.85
CA GLY A 165 -9.89 20.63 -3.97
C GLY A 165 -10.23 19.58 -5.04
N MET A 166 -9.94 18.30 -4.80
CA MET A 166 -10.23 17.22 -5.74
C MET A 166 -11.70 16.78 -5.66
N PRO A 167 -12.31 16.33 -6.77
CA PRO A 167 -13.60 15.66 -6.71
C PRO A 167 -13.50 14.33 -5.96
N VAL A 168 -14.55 13.99 -5.22
CA VAL A 168 -14.70 12.68 -4.55
C VAL A 168 -15.78 11.89 -5.27
N VAL A 169 -15.47 10.64 -5.58
CA VAL A 169 -16.47 9.66 -6.04
C VAL A 169 -16.59 8.59 -4.97
N PHE A 170 -17.81 8.37 -4.47
CA PHE A 170 -18.17 7.19 -3.68
C PHE A 170 -18.47 6.03 -4.63
N TRP A 171 -17.71 4.93 -4.52
CA TRP A 171 -17.81 3.78 -5.42
C TRP A 171 -18.79 2.77 -4.82
N LEU A 172 -20.07 2.98 -5.08
CA LEU A 172 -21.17 2.22 -4.51
C LEU A 172 -22.15 1.83 -5.63
N ASP A 173 -22.24 0.54 -5.89
CA ASP A 173 -23.17 -0.07 -6.83
C ASP A 173 -24.56 -0.22 -6.20
N SER A 174 -25.52 0.54 -6.72
CA SER A 174 -26.92 0.48 -6.27
C SER A 174 -27.58 -0.88 -6.48
N TYR A 175 -27.03 -1.74 -7.34
CA TYR A 175 -27.53 -3.10 -7.55
C TYR A 175 -27.02 -4.10 -6.51
N ARG A 176 -25.99 -3.75 -5.72
CA ARG A 176 -25.52 -4.57 -4.60
C ARG A 176 -26.29 -4.14 -3.33
N PRO A 177 -27.07 -5.02 -2.68
CA PRO A 177 -27.90 -4.65 -1.52
C PRO A 177 -27.14 -3.96 -0.39
N HIS A 178 -25.93 -4.44 -0.09
CA HIS A 178 -25.03 -3.83 0.88
C HIS A 178 -24.67 -2.38 0.53
N GLU A 179 -24.22 -2.14 -0.71
CA GLU A 179 -23.82 -0.80 -1.16
C GLU A 179 -25.04 0.12 -1.30
N ALA A 180 -26.23 -0.39 -1.63
CA ALA A 180 -27.47 0.39 -1.60
C ALA A 180 -27.80 0.93 -0.19
N GLN A 181 -27.54 0.14 0.87
CA GLN A 181 -27.66 0.62 2.25
C GLN A 181 -26.59 1.67 2.58
N LEU A 182 -25.34 1.47 2.12
CA LEU A 182 -24.29 2.47 2.26
C LEU A 182 -24.62 3.79 1.54
N ILE A 183 -25.19 3.75 0.33
CA ILE A 183 -25.63 4.96 -0.41
C ILE A 183 -26.61 5.77 0.44
N THR A 184 -27.56 5.10 1.10
CA THR A 184 -28.53 5.76 1.99
C THR A 184 -27.83 6.46 3.15
N LYS A 185 -26.86 5.79 3.78
CA LYS A 185 -26.06 6.36 4.88
C LYS A 185 -25.17 7.52 4.41
N VAL A 186 -24.50 7.39 3.28
CA VAL A 186 -23.66 8.44 2.69
C VAL A 186 -24.49 9.69 2.40
N LYS A 187 -25.63 9.54 1.73
CA LYS A 187 -26.52 10.68 1.45
C LYS A 187 -26.95 11.39 2.74
N MET A 188 -27.33 10.63 3.76
CA MET A 188 -27.71 11.18 5.06
C MET A 188 -26.55 11.95 5.72
N TYR A 189 -25.36 11.36 5.81
CA TYR A 189 -24.23 11.98 6.52
C TYR A 189 -23.57 13.12 5.75
N LEU A 190 -23.69 13.17 4.42
CA LEU A 190 -23.26 14.35 3.67
C LEU A 190 -24.01 15.62 4.07
N HIS A 191 -25.26 15.52 4.56
CA HIS A 191 -26.01 16.67 5.08
C HIS A 191 -25.46 17.22 6.41
N GLU A 192 -24.62 16.47 7.11
CA GLU A 192 -23.99 16.91 8.37
C GLU A 192 -22.71 17.72 8.14
N HIS A 193 -22.31 17.92 6.89
CA HIS A 193 -21.08 18.61 6.52
C HIS A 193 -21.33 19.75 5.53
N ASP A 194 -20.48 20.78 5.59
CA ASP A 194 -20.48 21.81 4.55
C ASP A 194 -19.82 21.27 3.27
N THR A 195 -20.67 20.98 2.29
CA THR A 195 -20.28 20.48 0.96
C THR A 195 -20.27 21.59 -0.10
N THR A 196 -20.44 22.86 0.29
CA THR A 196 -20.47 23.99 -0.64
C THR A 196 -19.16 24.07 -1.42
N GLY A 197 -19.25 24.11 -2.75
CA GLY A 197 -18.10 24.18 -3.65
C GLY A 197 -17.30 22.88 -3.79
N LEU A 198 -17.77 21.75 -3.23
CA LEU A 198 -17.17 20.44 -3.44
C LEU A 198 -17.89 19.69 -4.55
N ASP A 199 -17.14 18.94 -5.36
CA ASP A 199 -17.68 17.97 -6.32
C ASP A 199 -17.67 16.57 -5.67
N ILE A 200 -18.82 16.14 -5.17
CA ILE A 200 -18.99 14.84 -4.51
C ILE A 200 -20.08 14.06 -5.25
N GLN A 201 -19.72 12.89 -5.77
CA GLN A 201 -20.59 12.06 -6.59
C GLN A 201 -20.67 10.64 -6.03
N ILE A 202 -21.75 9.93 -6.36
CA ILE A 202 -21.92 8.50 -6.05
C ILE A 202 -22.10 7.78 -7.39
N MET A 203 -21.26 6.79 -7.67
CA MET A 203 -21.30 6.02 -8.91
C MET A 203 -21.10 4.53 -8.61
N SER A 204 -21.63 3.64 -9.47
CA SER A 204 -21.26 2.22 -9.40
C SER A 204 -19.76 2.05 -9.60
N GLN A 205 -19.20 0.96 -9.08
CA GLN A 205 -17.76 0.71 -9.12
C GLN A 205 -17.18 0.78 -10.54
N VAL A 206 -17.87 0.19 -11.51
CA VAL A 206 -17.44 0.20 -12.93
C VAL A 206 -17.52 1.62 -13.52
N ARG A 207 -18.58 2.37 -13.23
CA ARG A 207 -18.72 3.74 -13.73
C ARG A 207 -17.69 4.67 -13.09
N ALA A 208 -17.46 4.52 -11.79
CA ALA A 208 -16.46 5.26 -11.04
C ALA A 208 -15.04 4.98 -11.56
N MET A 209 -14.73 3.72 -11.86
CA MET A 209 -13.47 3.34 -12.53
C MET A 209 -13.34 4.07 -13.87
N ARG A 210 -14.32 3.95 -14.78
CA ARG A 210 -14.28 4.65 -16.07
C ARG A 210 -14.10 6.17 -15.94
N TYR A 211 -14.89 6.82 -15.09
CA TYR A 211 -14.80 8.26 -14.85
C TYR A 211 -13.41 8.67 -14.34
N THR A 212 -12.87 7.90 -13.39
CA THR A 212 -11.54 8.12 -12.84
C THR A 212 -10.47 7.96 -13.91
N LEU A 213 -10.51 6.89 -14.71
CA LEU A 213 -9.54 6.66 -15.78
C LEU A 213 -9.55 7.77 -16.84
N GLU A 214 -10.73 8.25 -17.22
CA GLU A 214 -10.88 9.38 -18.14
C GLU A 214 -10.24 10.65 -17.59
N ARG A 215 -10.34 10.91 -16.29
CA ARG A 215 -9.69 12.05 -15.63
C ARG A 215 -8.18 11.86 -15.52
N VAL A 216 -7.75 10.68 -15.09
CA VAL A 216 -6.33 10.33 -14.90
C VAL A 216 -5.54 10.53 -16.18
N ILE A 217 -6.02 10.08 -17.36
CA ILE A 217 -5.29 10.30 -18.62
C ILE A 217 -5.21 11.77 -19.07
N ARG A 218 -5.99 12.65 -18.45
CA ARG A 218 -6.00 14.09 -18.72
C ARG A 218 -5.20 14.88 -17.66
N GLY A 219 -4.45 14.19 -16.79
CA GLY A 219 -3.70 14.83 -15.72
C GLY A 219 -4.58 15.36 -14.58
N LEU A 220 -5.79 14.81 -14.42
CA LEU A 220 -6.74 15.26 -13.41
C LEU A 220 -6.91 14.23 -12.29
N ASP A 221 -6.94 14.73 -11.06
CA ASP A 221 -6.97 13.90 -9.86
C ASP A 221 -8.41 13.57 -9.42
N THR A 222 -8.62 12.42 -8.79
CA THR A 222 -9.94 12.01 -8.28
C THR A 222 -9.79 11.21 -7.00
N ILE A 223 -10.47 11.61 -5.92
CA ILE A 223 -10.51 10.81 -4.70
C ILE A 223 -11.51 9.68 -4.87
N SER A 224 -11.07 8.44 -4.63
CA SER A 224 -11.93 7.27 -4.51
C SER A 224 -12.35 7.06 -3.04
N ALA A 225 -13.64 7.21 -2.73
CA ALA A 225 -14.19 6.85 -1.43
C ALA A 225 -14.86 5.47 -1.53
N THR A 226 -14.28 4.46 -0.87
CA THR A 226 -14.65 3.06 -1.10
C THR A 226 -14.82 2.25 0.17
N GLY A 227 -15.49 1.10 0.04
CA GLY A 227 -15.46 0.02 1.03
C GLY A 227 -14.05 -0.57 1.24
N ASN A 228 -13.93 -1.51 2.16
CA ASN A 228 -12.69 -2.06 2.68
C ASN A 228 -11.89 -2.84 1.62
N ILE A 229 -12.56 -3.72 0.86
CA ILE A 229 -11.89 -4.49 -0.19
C ILE A 229 -11.41 -3.59 -1.34
N LEU A 230 -12.25 -2.64 -1.78
CA LEU A 230 -11.85 -1.71 -2.83
C LEU A 230 -10.76 -0.74 -2.38
N ARG A 231 -10.70 -0.38 -1.09
CA ARG A 231 -9.56 0.37 -0.55
C ARG A 231 -8.27 -0.38 -0.88
N ASP A 232 -8.20 -1.64 -0.48
CA ASP A 232 -7.05 -2.53 -0.70
C ASP A 232 -6.66 -2.58 -2.18
N TYR A 233 -7.62 -2.92 -3.05
CA TYR A 233 -7.37 -3.11 -4.48
C TYR A 233 -6.92 -1.82 -5.16
N LEU A 234 -7.54 -0.68 -4.85
CA LEU A 234 -7.25 0.59 -5.52
C LEU A 234 -5.95 1.22 -5.02
N THR A 235 -5.58 1.01 -3.75
CA THR A 235 -4.31 1.50 -3.18
C THR A 235 -3.10 0.70 -3.64
N ASP A 236 -3.28 -0.50 -4.20
CA ASP A 236 -2.24 -1.15 -5.00
C ASP A 236 -2.33 -0.71 -6.47
N LEU A 237 -3.52 -0.74 -7.05
CA LEU A 237 -3.71 -0.56 -8.49
C LEU A 237 -3.17 0.77 -9.02
N PHE A 238 -3.65 1.89 -8.47
CA PHE A 238 -3.28 3.21 -8.99
C PHE A 238 -1.82 3.57 -8.68
N PRO A 239 -1.30 3.38 -7.45
CA PRO A 239 0.11 3.62 -7.15
C PRO A 239 1.09 2.78 -7.97
N ILE A 240 0.74 1.53 -8.32
CA ILE A 240 1.57 0.73 -9.22
C ILE A 240 1.62 1.31 -10.64
N MET A 241 0.54 1.93 -11.13
CA MET A 241 0.53 2.62 -12.42
C MET A 241 1.26 3.96 -12.36
N GLU A 242 1.04 4.74 -11.29
CA GLU A 242 1.58 6.10 -11.10
C GLU A 242 3.06 6.09 -10.73
N LEU A 243 3.45 5.31 -9.72
CA LEU A 243 4.76 5.34 -9.06
C LEU A 243 5.59 4.10 -9.32
N GLY A 244 4.97 3.08 -9.95
CA GLY A 244 5.60 1.80 -10.19
C GLY A 244 5.68 0.88 -8.98
N THR A 245 5.13 1.28 -7.83
CA THR A 245 5.06 0.51 -6.59
C THR A 245 4.03 1.15 -5.65
N SER A 246 3.35 0.34 -4.83
CA SER A 246 2.45 0.80 -3.77
C SER A 246 3.14 1.09 -2.44
N ALA A 247 4.45 0.83 -2.34
CA ALA A 247 5.26 1.14 -1.15
C ALA A 247 5.55 2.64 -0.97
N LYS A 248 5.30 3.47 -1.99
CA LYS A 248 5.60 4.92 -2.01
C LYS A 248 4.35 5.76 -1.72
N MET A 249 3.53 5.31 -0.78
CA MET A 249 2.23 5.92 -0.47
C MET A 249 2.17 6.35 0.99
N LEU A 250 1.45 7.43 1.25
CA LEU A 250 0.99 7.78 2.59
C LEU A 250 -0.28 6.99 2.92
N SER A 251 -0.24 6.16 3.96
CA SER A 251 -1.42 5.49 4.51
C SER A 251 -1.63 5.96 5.95
N ILE A 252 -2.57 6.90 6.11
CA ILE A 252 -2.87 7.57 7.38
C ILE A 252 -4.21 7.07 7.89
N VAL A 253 -4.22 6.61 9.14
CA VAL A 253 -5.41 6.10 9.83
C VAL A 253 -5.70 6.98 11.05
N PRO A 254 -6.58 7.98 10.91
CA PRO A 254 -7.11 8.72 12.06
C PRO A 254 -7.89 7.74 12.94
N LEU A 255 -7.39 7.46 14.15
CA LEU A 255 -8.09 6.55 15.04
C LEU A 255 -9.32 7.26 15.60
N MET A 256 -10.46 6.56 15.68
CA MET A 256 -11.71 7.15 16.21
C MET A 256 -11.56 7.69 17.64
N ALA A 257 -10.60 7.18 18.42
CA ALA A 257 -10.28 7.64 19.77
C ALA A 257 -9.40 8.92 19.82
N GLY A 258 -9.07 9.52 18.67
CA GLY A 258 -8.25 10.74 18.56
C GLY A 258 -6.75 10.51 18.34
N GLY A 259 -6.28 9.26 18.39
CA GLY A 259 -4.91 8.88 18.02
C GLY A 259 -4.68 8.89 16.50
N GLY A 260 -3.47 8.52 16.07
CA GLY A 260 -3.14 8.32 14.67
C GLY A 260 -2.30 7.06 14.50
N MET A 261 -2.55 6.31 13.44
CA MET A 261 -1.70 5.21 12.98
C MET A 261 -1.23 5.52 11.56
N TYR A 262 0.06 5.30 11.31
CA TYR A 262 0.73 5.69 10.07
C TYR A 262 1.38 4.45 9.47
N GLU A 263 0.69 3.85 8.51
CA GLU A 263 1.21 2.70 7.77
C GLU A 263 2.23 3.20 6.74
N THR A 264 3.34 2.47 6.64
CA THR A 264 4.53 2.88 5.87
C THR A 264 4.43 2.61 4.38
N GLY A 265 3.21 2.39 3.87
CA GLY A 265 2.91 2.02 2.50
C GLY A 265 1.66 1.14 2.44
N ALA A 266 1.18 0.83 1.23
CA ALA A 266 0.02 -0.05 1.02
C ALA A 266 0.40 -1.49 0.61
N GLY A 267 1.69 -1.76 0.36
CA GLY A 267 2.17 -3.07 -0.09
C GLY A 267 2.49 -4.06 1.04
N GLY A 268 2.84 -5.29 0.66
CA GLY A 268 3.26 -6.35 1.60
C GLY A 268 4.75 -6.36 1.96
N SER A 269 5.20 -7.42 2.64
CA SER A 269 6.57 -7.58 3.17
C SER A 269 7.64 -8.03 2.17
N ALA A 270 7.30 -8.14 0.89
CA ALA A 270 8.21 -8.41 -0.24
C ALA A 270 9.22 -9.58 -0.02
N PRO A 271 8.76 -10.86 0.07
CA PRO A 271 9.64 -12.01 0.35
C PRO A 271 10.79 -12.21 -0.66
N LYS A 272 10.61 -11.78 -1.92
CA LYS A 272 11.67 -11.79 -2.94
C LYS A 272 12.83 -10.82 -2.65
N HIS A 273 12.66 -9.86 -1.74
CA HIS A 273 13.74 -8.99 -1.28
C HIS A 273 14.63 -9.71 -0.26
N VAL A 274 14.02 -10.51 0.63
CA VAL A 274 14.76 -11.34 1.60
C VAL A 274 15.62 -12.38 0.88
N GLN A 275 15.12 -12.97 -0.21
CA GLN A 275 15.92 -13.88 -1.05
C GLN A 275 17.20 -13.21 -1.57
N GLN A 276 17.09 -12.01 -2.15
CA GLN A 276 18.27 -11.27 -2.64
C GLN A 276 19.20 -10.84 -1.50
N LEU A 277 18.68 -10.47 -0.34
CA LEU A 277 19.50 -10.18 0.83
C LEU A 277 20.31 -11.41 1.24
N VAL A 278 19.69 -12.58 1.36
CA VAL A 278 20.38 -13.81 1.80
C VAL A 278 21.37 -14.32 0.75
N GLU A 279 21.03 -14.25 -0.53
CA GLU A 279 21.86 -14.78 -1.62
C GLU A 279 23.01 -13.84 -2.00
N GLU A 280 22.78 -12.52 -1.94
CA GLU A 280 23.67 -11.52 -2.54
C GLU A 280 24.00 -10.33 -1.62
N ASN A 281 23.53 -10.35 -0.36
CA ASN A 281 23.68 -9.26 0.61
C ASN A 281 23.29 -7.89 0.05
N HIS A 282 22.19 -7.83 -0.71
CA HIS A 282 21.66 -6.60 -1.28
C HIS A 282 20.16 -6.50 -0.99
N LEU A 283 19.74 -5.43 -0.31
CA LEU A 283 18.35 -5.21 0.04
C LEU A 283 17.75 -4.08 -0.81
N ARG A 284 16.96 -4.44 -1.82
CA ARG A 284 16.27 -3.48 -2.70
C ARG A 284 14.93 -2.95 -2.15
N TRP A 285 14.66 -3.12 -0.86
CA TRP A 285 13.48 -2.55 -0.19
C TRP A 285 13.60 -1.03 -0.14
N ASP A 286 12.56 -0.32 -0.59
CA ASP A 286 12.51 1.14 -0.59
C ASP A 286 11.77 1.64 0.66
N SER A 287 12.49 2.23 1.61
CA SER A 287 11.96 2.73 2.88
C SER A 287 11.28 4.10 2.77
N LEU A 288 11.04 4.63 1.55
CA LEU A 288 10.42 5.95 1.38
C LEU A 288 9.12 6.12 2.17
N GLY A 289 8.25 5.12 2.18
CA GLY A 289 6.99 5.17 2.92
C GLY A 289 7.18 5.19 4.44
N GLU A 290 8.27 4.63 4.98
CA GLU A 290 8.64 4.76 6.40
C GLU A 290 9.01 6.21 6.73
N PHE A 291 9.73 6.88 5.83
CA PHE A 291 10.15 8.28 6.01
C PHE A 291 8.94 9.22 5.97
N LEU A 292 8.04 9.01 5.01
CA LEU A 292 6.80 9.76 4.87
C LEU A 292 5.88 9.56 6.09
N ALA A 293 5.71 8.32 6.54
CA ALA A 293 4.91 8.02 7.74
C ALA A 293 5.49 8.66 9.01
N LEU A 294 6.83 8.65 9.16
CA LEU A 294 7.50 9.29 10.29
C LEU A 294 7.32 10.81 10.29
N ALA A 295 7.42 11.47 9.14
CA ALA A 295 7.21 12.91 9.02
C ALA A 295 5.80 13.31 9.44
N VAL A 296 4.76 12.58 8.97
CA VAL A 296 3.37 12.82 9.36
C VAL A 296 3.12 12.49 10.83
N SER A 297 3.72 11.43 11.36
CA SER A 297 3.63 11.07 12.79
C SER A 297 4.16 12.18 13.70
N LEU A 298 5.33 12.75 13.34
CA LEU A 298 5.93 13.87 14.06
C LEU A 298 5.10 15.16 13.92
N GLU A 299 4.51 15.41 12.75
CA GLU A 299 3.61 16.54 12.53
C GLU A 299 2.38 16.45 13.44
N ASP A 300 1.70 15.30 13.43
CA ASP A 300 0.50 15.07 14.22
C ASP A 300 0.78 15.18 15.72
N LEU A 301 1.89 14.63 16.19
CA LEU A 301 2.36 14.82 17.57
C LEU A 301 2.55 16.31 17.88
N GLY A 302 3.22 17.05 17.00
CA GLY A 302 3.44 18.48 17.15
C GLY A 302 2.16 19.30 17.17
N LEU A 303 1.17 18.95 16.34
CA LEU A 303 -0.14 19.60 16.28
C LEU A 303 -0.99 19.30 17.52
N LYS A 304 -1.08 18.04 17.94
CA LYS A 304 -1.91 17.60 19.08
C LYS A 304 -1.38 18.03 20.44
N THR A 305 -0.05 18.07 20.61
CA THR A 305 0.59 18.35 21.91
C THR A 305 1.18 19.76 22.02
N GLY A 306 1.23 20.50 20.91
CA GLY A 306 1.94 21.79 20.86
C GLY A 306 3.46 21.65 20.89
N ASN A 307 4.02 20.45 20.66
CA ASN A 307 5.47 20.22 20.66
C ASN A 307 6.13 20.86 19.43
N ALA A 308 6.76 22.03 19.63
CA ALA A 308 7.43 22.78 18.56
C ALA A 308 8.62 22.01 17.96
N LYS A 309 9.38 21.25 18.76
CA LYS A 309 10.51 20.45 18.26
C LYS A 309 10.05 19.34 17.30
N ALA A 310 8.93 18.69 17.60
CA ALA A 310 8.35 17.67 16.72
C ALA A 310 7.97 18.25 15.35
N LYS A 311 7.45 19.49 15.31
CA LYS A 311 7.16 20.20 14.04
C LYS A 311 8.43 20.48 13.24
N VAL A 312 9.51 20.92 13.89
CA VAL A 312 10.81 21.14 13.23
C VAL A 312 11.39 19.83 12.69
N LEU A 313 11.32 18.74 13.46
CA LEU A 313 11.76 17.41 13.02
C LEU A 313 10.97 16.91 11.82
N SER A 314 9.64 17.07 11.82
CA SER A 314 8.76 16.71 10.72
C SER A 314 9.11 17.48 9.44
N LYS A 315 9.17 18.82 9.52
CA LYS A 315 9.47 19.68 8.37
C LYS A 315 10.85 19.42 7.76
N THR A 316 11.86 19.21 8.61
CA THR A 316 13.22 18.91 8.15
C THR A 316 13.33 17.49 7.58
N LEU A 317 12.52 16.53 8.06
CA LEU A 317 12.43 15.20 7.48
C LEU A 317 11.79 15.24 6.10
N ASP A 318 10.68 15.98 5.92
CA ASP A 318 10.06 16.18 4.61
C ASP A 318 11.04 16.79 3.60
N ALA A 319 11.79 17.81 4.00
CA ALA A 319 12.82 18.42 3.15
C ALA A 319 13.95 17.43 2.82
N ALA A 320 14.37 16.62 3.78
CA ALA A 320 15.39 15.58 3.56
C ALA A 320 14.91 14.48 2.61
N THR A 321 13.64 14.05 2.73
CA THR A 321 13.01 13.12 1.81
C THR A 321 12.92 13.72 0.40
N GLY A 322 12.58 15.01 0.25
CA GLY A 322 12.65 15.73 -1.02
C GLY A 322 14.04 15.68 -1.65
N LYS A 323 15.10 16.01 -0.89
CA LYS A 323 16.49 15.90 -1.35
C LYS A 323 16.90 14.48 -1.73
N LEU A 324 16.41 13.46 -1.03
CA LEU A 324 16.67 12.06 -1.36
C LEU A 324 16.11 11.70 -2.73
N LEU A 325 14.90 12.17 -3.04
CA LEU A 325 14.25 12.00 -4.34
C LEU A 325 14.97 12.79 -5.44
N ASP A 326 15.24 14.08 -5.22
CA ASP A 326 15.91 14.96 -6.19
C ASP A 326 17.30 14.45 -6.59
N ASN A 327 18.04 13.88 -5.64
CA ASN A 327 19.37 13.32 -5.86
C ASN A 327 19.36 11.83 -6.26
N ASN A 328 18.17 11.25 -6.48
CA ASN A 328 17.96 9.86 -6.86
C ASN A 328 18.73 8.86 -5.96
N LYS A 329 18.61 9.04 -4.63
CA LYS A 329 19.29 8.20 -3.63
C LYS A 329 18.42 7.06 -3.10
N ASN A 330 17.45 6.61 -3.91
CA ASN A 330 16.65 5.42 -3.63
C ASN A 330 17.46 4.13 -3.89
N PRO A 331 17.08 2.99 -3.30
CA PRO A 331 17.70 1.70 -3.57
C PRO A 331 17.57 1.29 -5.04
N SER A 332 18.66 0.82 -5.62
CA SER A 332 18.66 0.13 -6.91
C SER A 332 18.25 -1.33 -6.73
N PRO A 333 17.64 -1.98 -7.75
CA PRO A 333 17.41 -3.43 -7.71
C PRO A 333 18.68 -4.28 -7.95
N LYS A 334 19.80 -3.66 -8.32
CA LYS A 334 21.01 -4.35 -8.78
C LYS A 334 22.08 -4.42 -7.68
N THR A 335 22.49 -5.64 -7.35
CA THR A 335 23.62 -5.91 -6.47
C THR A 335 24.89 -5.21 -6.94
N GLY A 336 25.62 -4.61 -5.99
CA GLY A 336 26.77 -3.74 -6.22
C GLY A 336 26.41 -2.26 -6.39
N GLN A 337 25.13 -1.91 -6.47
CA GLN A 337 24.66 -0.52 -6.44
C GLN A 337 24.12 -0.13 -5.05
N LEU A 338 23.72 1.13 -4.90
CA LEU A 338 23.12 1.63 -3.66
C LEU A 338 21.89 0.80 -3.29
N ASP A 339 21.80 0.32 -2.05
CA ASP A 339 20.69 -0.47 -1.55
C ASP A 339 19.96 0.27 -0.41
N ASN A 340 19.04 -0.41 0.29
CA ASN A 340 18.27 0.13 1.41
C ASN A 340 19.14 0.84 2.46
N ARG A 341 20.25 0.23 2.87
CA ARG A 341 21.15 0.78 3.89
C ARG A 341 21.80 2.08 3.42
N GLY A 342 22.21 2.10 2.15
CA GLY A 342 22.74 3.30 1.50
C GLY A 342 21.72 4.44 1.42
N SER A 343 20.46 4.14 1.07
CA SER A 343 19.37 5.12 1.05
C SER A 343 19.11 5.72 2.43
N GLN A 344 19.12 4.91 3.49
CA GLN A 344 18.92 5.38 4.88
C GLN A 344 20.09 6.24 5.38
N PHE A 345 21.32 5.94 4.96
CA PHE A 345 22.47 6.83 5.20
C PHE A 345 22.24 8.21 4.55
N TYR A 346 21.84 8.26 3.28
CA TYR A 346 21.58 9.53 2.60
C TYR A 346 20.44 10.33 3.23
N LEU A 347 19.37 9.67 3.68
CA LEU A 347 18.32 10.33 4.44
C LEU A 347 18.87 10.94 5.73
N SER A 348 19.66 10.17 6.49
CA SER A 348 20.27 10.64 7.74
C SER A 348 21.18 11.85 7.52
N LEU A 349 21.97 11.84 6.44
CA LEU A 349 22.81 12.97 6.02
C LEU A 349 21.97 14.21 5.71
N TYR A 350 20.97 14.08 4.84
CA TYR A 350 20.13 15.21 4.44
C TYR A 350 19.31 15.76 5.61
N TRP A 351 18.79 14.88 6.48
CA TRP A 351 18.02 15.30 7.65
C TRP A 351 18.88 16.03 8.67
N ALA A 352 20.10 15.55 8.94
CA ALA A 352 21.05 16.26 9.80
C ALA A 352 21.41 17.64 9.22
N GLN A 353 21.57 17.77 7.90
CA GLN A 353 21.83 19.05 7.24
C GLN A 353 20.64 20.03 7.35
N GLU A 354 19.40 19.55 7.16
CA GLU A 354 18.20 20.37 7.33
C GLU A 354 18.02 20.80 8.79
N LEU A 355 18.22 19.90 9.74
CA LEU A 355 18.18 20.22 11.18
C LEU A 355 19.25 21.24 11.59
N ALA A 356 20.45 21.14 11.03
CA ALA A 356 21.55 22.06 11.30
C ALA A 356 21.37 23.45 10.67
N SER A 357 20.59 23.56 9.58
CA SER A 357 20.44 24.80 8.81
C SER A 357 19.14 25.56 9.05
N GLN A 358 18.12 24.92 9.63
CA GLN A 358 16.88 25.59 10.02
C GLN A 358 17.11 26.66 11.11
N THR A 359 16.18 27.62 11.20
CA THR A 359 16.26 28.79 12.10
C THR A 359 15.12 28.87 13.12
N GLU A 360 14.27 27.85 13.18
CA GLU A 360 13.10 27.78 14.07
C GLU A 360 13.47 27.31 15.49
N ASP A 361 14.50 26.45 15.64
CA ASP A 361 15.05 26.01 16.93
C ASP A 361 16.57 26.01 16.90
N ALA A 362 17.19 27.03 17.50
CA ALA A 362 18.65 27.17 17.53
C ALA A 362 19.35 26.06 18.34
N THR A 363 18.66 25.43 19.29
CA THR A 363 19.23 24.34 20.09
C THR A 363 19.35 23.08 19.25
N LEU A 364 18.30 22.74 18.50
CA LEU A 364 18.33 21.62 17.55
C LEU A 364 19.38 21.86 16.46
N ALA A 365 19.46 23.08 15.93
CA ALA A 365 20.48 23.42 14.93
C ALA A 365 21.91 23.18 15.45
N ALA A 366 22.21 23.67 16.66
CA ALA A 366 23.50 23.47 17.29
C ALA A 366 23.79 22.00 17.61
N GLN A 367 22.78 21.24 18.02
CA GLN A 367 22.90 19.80 18.34
C GLN A 367 23.24 18.96 17.11
N PHE A 368 22.61 19.24 15.96
CA PHE A 368 22.79 18.46 14.73
C PHE A 368 23.93 18.95 13.82
N ALA A 369 24.45 20.17 14.02
CA ALA A 369 25.54 20.70 13.21
C ALA A 369 26.82 19.83 13.20
N PRO A 370 27.29 19.25 14.34
CA PRO A 370 28.43 18.34 14.33
C PRO A 370 28.16 17.07 13.52
N LEU A 371 26.98 16.45 13.68
CA LEU A 371 26.60 15.25 12.95
C LEU A 371 26.51 15.51 11.44
N ALA A 372 25.87 16.62 11.04
CA ALA A 372 25.76 17.01 9.64
C ALA A 372 27.14 17.15 8.98
N LYS A 373 28.08 17.79 9.68
CA LYS A 373 29.47 17.95 9.22
C LYS A 373 30.20 16.61 9.14
N GLU A 374 30.05 15.75 10.15
CA GLU A 374 30.72 14.45 10.17
C GLU A 374 30.22 13.51 9.08
N LEU A 375 28.89 13.38 8.91
CA LEU A 375 28.31 12.55 7.85
C LEU A 375 28.71 13.06 6.46
N ALA A 376 28.71 14.38 6.24
CA ALA A 376 29.12 14.96 4.96
C ALA A 376 30.62 14.72 4.69
N ALA A 377 31.48 14.87 5.70
CA ALA A 377 32.91 14.66 5.54
C ALA A 377 33.28 13.18 5.28
N LYS A 378 32.47 12.24 5.79
CA LYS A 378 32.72 10.80 5.69
C LYS A 378 31.84 10.09 4.66
N GLU A 379 31.11 10.82 3.81
CA GLU A 379 30.16 10.26 2.84
C GLU A 379 30.78 9.14 1.99
N SER A 380 31.90 9.42 1.33
CA SER A 380 32.54 8.44 0.44
C SER A 380 33.02 7.18 1.17
N ALA A 381 33.50 7.32 2.41
CA ALA A 381 33.95 6.18 3.21
C ALA A 381 32.77 5.30 3.65
N ILE A 382 31.67 5.91 4.12
CA ILE A 382 30.45 5.20 4.53
C ILE A 382 29.86 4.44 3.34
N VAL A 383 29.72 5.10 2.18
CA VAL A 383 29.18 4.44 0.98
C VAL A 383 30.06 3.27 0.53
N ALA A 384 31.40 3.42 0.62
CA ALA A 384 32.32 2.33 0.29
C ALA A 384 32.19 1.14 1.26
N GLU A 385 32.06 1.39 2.57
CA GLU A 385 31.84 0.34 3.58
C GLU A 385 30.52 -0.41 3.34
N LEU A 386 29.43 0.31 3.04
CA LEU A 386 28.12 -0.28 2.74
C LEU A 386 28.13 -1.09 1.42
N ALA A 387 28.89 -0.65 0.42
CA ALA A 387 29.00 -1.36 -0.86
C ALA A 387 29.90 -2.60 -0.77
N ALA A 388 30.96 -2.55 0.04
CA ALA A 388 31.96 -3.63 0.16
C ALA A 388 31.39 -4.96 0.65
N VAL A 389 30.25 -4.94 1.36
CA VAL A 389 29.60 -6.15 1.85
C VAL A 389 28.64 -6.79 0.85
N GLN A 390 28.38 -6.20 -0.31
CA GLN A 390 27.44 -6.76 -1.28
C GLN A 390 28.07 -7.87 -2.12
N GLY A 391 27.24 -8.69 -2.78
CA GLY A 391 27.66 -9.68 -3.78
C GLY A 391 28.03 -11.06 -3.23
N HIS A 392 27.77 -11.33 -1.96
CA HIS A 392 28.00 -12.63 -1.35
C HIS A 392 26.83 -13.04 -0.45
N ALA A 393 26.68 -14.36 -0.27
CA ALA A 393 25.63 -14.89 0.58
C ALA A 393 25.87 -14.57 2.07
N VAL A 394 24.79 -14.32 2.80
CA VAL A 394 24.82 -14.04 4.24
C VAL A 394 23.83 -14.94 4.99
N ASP A 395 24.20 -15.29 6.22
CA ASP A 395 23.36 -16.06 7.12
C ASP A 395 22.71 -15.14 8.16
N ILE A 396 21.39 -14.95 8.04
CA ILE A 396 20.58 -14.17 8.98
C ILE A 396 20.08 -15.01 10.17
N GLY A 397 20.41 -16.30 10.25
CA GLY A 397 20.10 -17.17 11.40
C GLY A 397 18.65 -17.63 11.51
N GLY A 398 17.84 -17.46 10.47
CA GLY A 398 16.43 -17.86 10.43
C GLY A 398 15.65 -17.02 9.41
N TYR A 399 14.43 -17.44 9.05
CA TYR A 399 13.57 -16.67 8.13
C TYR A 399 12.48 -15.90 8.88
N TYR A 400 11.57 -16.61 9.54
CA TYR A 400 10.48 -15.99 10.33
C TYR A 400 10.96 -15.43 11.67
N LEU A 401 11.99 -16.04 12.26
CA LEU A 401 12.63 -15.60 13.50
C LEU A 401 14.15 -15.64 13.30
N PRO A 402 14.72 -14.63 12.63
CA PRO A 402 16.16 -14.52 12.41
C PRO A 402 16.93 -14.23 13.72
N ASP A 403 18.24 -14.50 13.71
CA ASP A 403 19.11 -14.16 14.83
C ASP A 403 19.36 -12.65 14.86
N ALA A 404 19.00 -12.01 15.98
CA ALA A 404 19.07 -10.56 16.11
C ALA A 404 20.50 -10.00 15.99
N ALA A 405 21.51 -10.71 16.49
CA ALA A 405 22.90 -10.26 16.43
C ALA A 405 23.45 -10.37 15.00
N LYS A 406 23.12 -11.45 14.29
CA LYS A 406 23.47 -11.60 12.87
C LYS A 406 22.81 -10.51 12.02
N LEU A 407 21.53 -10.23 12.24
CA LEU A 407 20.84 -9.15 11.52
C LEU A 407 21.44 -7.78 11.80
N ASP A 408 21.74 -7.42 13.05
CA ASP A 408 22.35 -6.12 13.38
C ASP A 408 23.70 -5.96 12.67
N ALA A 409 24.53 -7.01 12.65
CA ALA A 409 25.80 -7.01 11.94
C ALA A 409 25.65 -6.85 10.41
N ILE A 410 24.67 -7.52 9.80
CA ILE A 410 24.40 -7.46 8.35
C ILE A 410 23.79 -6.11 7.95
N MET A 411 22.89 -5.58 8.78
CA MET A 411 22.13 -4.36 8.47
C MET A 411 22.91 -3.08 8.80
N ARG A 412 23.91 -3.14 9.69
CA ARG A 412 24.73 -2.00 10.10
C ARG A 412 26.24 -2.24 9.89
N PRO A 413 26.69 -2.58 8.68
CA PRO A 413 28.07 -2.99 8.44
C PRO A 413 29.07 -1.82 8.43
N SER A 414 28.60 -0.56 8.31
CA SER A 414 29.47 0.62 8.34
C SER A 414 29.80 1.04 9.77
N ALA A 415 30.99 0.67 10.24
CA ALA A 415 31.51 1.12 11.52
C ALA A 415 31.61 2.65 11.60
N THR A 416 31.95 3.30 10.48
CA THR A 416 32.04 4.75 10.38
C THR A 416 30.68 5.42 10.61
N LEU A 417 29.62 4.92 9.98
CA LEU A 417 28.26 5.43 10.17
C LEU A 417 27.77 5.19 11.61
N ASN A 418 27.98 3.99 12.14
CA ASN A 418 27.57 3.63 13.50
C ASN A 418 28.22 4.54 14.55
N ALA A 419 29.52 4.83 14.41
CA ALA A 419 30.23 5.75 15.28
C ALA A 419 29.68 7.18 15.20
N ALA A 420 29.42 7.68 13.98
CA ALA A 420 28.86 9.02 13.78
C ALA A 420 27.48 9.16 14.43
N LEU A 421 26.58 8.20 14.23
CA LEU A 421 25.23 8.22 14.83
C LEU A 421 25.27 8.09 16.36
N SER A 422 26.24 7.37 16.92
CA SER A 422 26.38 7.20 18.37
C SER A 422 26.87 8.48 19.08
N SER A 423 27.37 9.47 18.33
CA SER A 423 27.86 10.73 18.88
C SER A 423 26.74 11.72 19.25
N VAL A 424 25.51 11.50 18.75
CA VAL A 424 24.35 12.33 19.06
C VAL A 424 23.58 11.72 20.23
N ALA A 425 23.60 12.42 21.37
CA ALA A 425 22.73 12.09 22.49
C ALA A 425 21.26 12.40 22.12
N VAL A 426 20.37 11.44 22.38
CA VAL A 426 18.90 11.58 22.29
C VAL A 426 18.38 12.34 23.50
#